data_AF-A0A955T7I1-F1
#
_entry.id   AF-A0A955T7I1-F1
#
_cell.length_a   1.000
_cell.length_b   1.000
_cell.length_c   1.000
_cell.angle_alpha   90.00
_cell.angle_beta   90.00
_cell.angle_gamma   90.00
#
_symmetry.space_group_name_H-M   'P 1'
#
loop_
_entity.id
_entity.type
_entity.pdbx_description
1 polymer ?
#
loop_
_entity_poly.entity_id
_entity_poly.type
_entity_poly.pdbx_seq_one_letter_code
_entity_poly.pdbx_strand_id
1 'polypeptide(L)'
;MTAQRCNPIDHSILFLLSLVLIWVSPSLAEGLIQIEEDFSVDPGWEGYQNRLTCVDCPEVIQDFGYSETDHTGGGSGEIGGRVQNSAEPAYYALPIGKPLSFKDSFSASGNLAVNHIGLRGVAYIGFFNPEYHTWRVWSSMAFRIWEEDMVGQIMFDWMAGDWQARGAETAILLDPDGKVHNWSFKYEPDIQVDPVWKDKLLEKHITEETG
;
A
#
# COMPACT_ATOMS: atom_id res chain seq x y z
N MET A 1 -36.98 -60.78 20.19
CA MET A 1 -36.58 -61.95 19.39
C MET A 1 -36.23 -61.44 18.00
N THR A 2 -35.05 -61.58 17.43
CA THR A 2 -33.83 -62.30 17.79
C THR A 2 -32.71 -61.65 16.95
N ALA A 3 -31.52 -61.48 17.53
CA ALA A 3 -30.35 -60.94 16.83
C ALA A 3 -29.89 -61.91 15.74
N GLN A 4 -29.44 -61.36 14.60
CA GLN A 4 -28.72 -62.11 13.58
C GLN A 4 -27.42 -61.35 13.26
N ARG A 5 -26.30 -61.97 13.62
CA ARG A 5 -24.94 -61.51 13.32
C ARG A 5 -24.65 -61.73 11.84
N CYS A 6 -23.92 -60.80 11.21
CA CYS A 6 -23.11 -61.07 10.03
C CYS A 6 -21.68 -60.57 10.26
N ASN A 7 -20.74 -61.36 9.75
CA ASN A 7 -19.31 -61.43 10.05
C ASN A 7 -18.48 -60.22 9.58
N PRO A 8 -17.26 -60.05 10.14
CA PRO A 8 -16.34 -58.96 9.81
C PRO A 8 -15.83 -59.07 8.38
N ILE A 9 -15.70 -57.92 7.73
CA ILE A 9 -15.10 -57.79 6.41
C ILE A 9 -13.61 -58.12 6.51
N ASP A 10 -13.21 -58.96 5.56
CA ASP A 10 -11.90 -59.55 5.32
C ASP A 10 -10.80 -58.50 5.11
N HIS A 11 -9.71 -58.57 5.89
CA HIS A 11 -8.54 -57.68 5.83
C HIS A 11 -7.55 -58.06 4.72
N SER A 12 -7.94 -58.89 3.76
CA SER A 12 -7.06 -59.41 2.68
C SER A 12 -6.75 -58.42 1.54
N ILE A 13 -6.90 -57.11 1.77
CA ILE A 13 -6.34 -56.05 0.90
C ILE A 13 -5.59 -55.02 1.76
N LEU A 14 -4.90 -55.51 2.79
CA LEU A 14 -3.70 -54.86 3.33
C LEU A 14 -2.51 -55.68 2.82
N PHE A 15 -1.47 -55.01 2.32
CA PHE A 15 -0.26 -55.57 1.67
C PHE A 15 -0.35 -55.80 0.16
N LEU A 16 -0.55 -54.75 -0.63
CA LEU A 16 -0.02 -54.68 -2.00
C LEU A 16 0.01 -53.21 -2.44
N LEU A 17 0.99 -52.47 -1.93
CA LEU A 17 1.62 -51.24 -2.49
C LEU A 17 2.49 -50.56 -1.42
N SER A 18 3.21 -51.35 -0.64
CA SER A 18 4.39 -50.90 0.07
C SER A 18 5.53 -50.72 -0.94
N LEU A 19 6.19 -49.56 -0.88
CA LEU A 19 7.34 -49.13 -1.70
C LEU A 19 7.03 -48.71 -3.14
N VAL A 20 6.43 -47.54 -3.30
CA VAL A 20 7.00 -46.58 -4.26
C VAL A 20 7.82 -45.61 -3.43
N LEU A 21 9.14 -45.79 -3.47
CA LEU A 21 10.11 -44.78 -3.06
C LEU A 21 9.70 -43.47 -3.74
N ILE A 22 9.24 -42.49 -2.97
CA ILE A 22 9.29 -41.09 -3.41
C ILE A 22 10.78 -40.80 -3.54
N TRP A 23 11.31 -41.04 -4.74
CA TRP A 23 12.45 -40.29 -5.21
C TRP A 23 11.99 -38.84 -5.20
N VAL A 24 12.29 -38.13 -4.12
CA VAL A 24 12.38 -36.68 -4.18
C VAL A 24 13.49 -36.45 -5.17
N SER A 25 13.16 -36.23 -6.44
CA SER A 25 14.11 -35.71 -7.41
C SER A 25 14.63 -34.40 -6.83
N PRO A 26 15.91 -34.28 -6.42
CA PRO A 26 16.46 -32.98 -6.11
C PRO A 26 16.85 -32.34 -7.45
N SER A 27 15.86 -32.03 -8.29
CA SER A 27 16.14 -31.51 -9.64
C SER A 27 15.23 -30.36 -10.04
N LEU A 28 14.88 -29.51 -9.07
CA LEU A 28 14.42 -28.13 -9.34
C LEU A 28 15.22 -27.10 -8.53
N ALA A 29 16.41 -27.48 -8.05
CA ALA A 29 17.43 -26.54 -7.55
C ALA A 29 18.71 -26.56 -8.41
N GLU A 30 18.67 -27.22 -9.56
CA GLU A 30 19.72 -27.05 -10.57
C GLU A 30 19.48 -25.72 -11.29
N GLY A 31 20.31 -24.74 -10.94
CA GLY A 31 20.49 -23.55 -11.75
C GLY A 31 20.57 -22.22 -11.00
N LEU A 32 20.49 -22.19 -9.66
CA LEU A 32 20.82 -20.98 -8.94
C LEU A 32 22.34 -20.93 -8.73
N ILE A 33 23.02 -20.08 -9.51
CA ILE A 33 24.41 -19.73 -9.26
C ILE A 33 24.40 -18.70 -8.13
N GLN A 34 24.91 -19.09 -6.96
CA GLN A 34 25.20 -18.14 -5.89
C GLN A 34 26.54 -17.47 -6.19
N ILE A 35 26.52 -16.15 -6.37
CA ILE A 35 27.73 -15.33 -6.48
C ILE A 35 28.00 -14.76 -5.08
N GLU A 36 29.20 -14.99 -4.57
CA GLU A 36 29.66 -14.47 -3.29
C GLU A 36 30.73 -13.40 -3.53
N GLU A 37 30.63 -12.27 -2.82
CA GLU A 37 31.60 -11.17 -2.86
C GLU A 37 32.22 -11.01 -1.47
N ASP A 38 33.55 -10.91 -1.41
CA ASP A 38 34.28 -10.77 -0.15
C ASP A 38 34.47 -9.29 0.18
N PHE A 39 33.59 -8.75 1.02
CA PHE A 39 33.65 -7.35 1.47
C PHE A 39 34.72 -7.08 2.55
N SER A 40 35.59 -8.05 2.87
CA SER A 40 36.77 -7.80 3.72
C SER A 40 37.87 -7.03 2.98
N VAL A 41 37.80 -7.00 1.64
CA VAL A 41 38.63 -6.19 0.75
C VAL A 41 37.76 -5.25 -0.09
N ASP A 42 38.37 -4.22 -0.65
CA ASP A 42 37.66 -3.34 -1.61
C ASP A 42 37.30 -4.15 -2.86
N PRO A 43 36.01 -4.32 -3.20
CA PRO A 43 35.60 -5.12 -4.36
C PRO A 43 35.89 -4.40 -5.69
N GLY A 44 36.44 -3.18 -5.66
CA GLY A 44 36.83 -2.45 -6.86
C GLY A 44 35.66 -1.98 -7.71
N TRP A 45 34.45 -1.94 -7.15
CA TRP A 45 33.26 -1.46 -7.85
C TRP A 45 33.41 0.01 -8.24
N GLU A 46 33.09 0.31 -9.49
CA GLU A 46 33.05 1.69 -9.96
C GLU A 46 31.87 2.42 -9.31
N GLY A 47 32.17 3.46 -8.55
CA GLY A 47 31.17 4.40 -8.09
C GLY A 47 30.73 5.31 -9.23
N TYR A 48 29.55 5.04 -9.81
CA TYR A 48 28.92 5.95 -10.77
C TYR A 48 27.68 6.60 -10.14
N GLN A 49 27.66 7.94 -10.07
CA GLN A 49 26.55 8.76 -9.55
C GLN A 49 26.09 8.48 -8.11
N ASN A 50 26.85 7.73 -7.33
CA ASN A 50 26.55 7.37 -5.93
C ASN A 50 26.96 8.44 -4.89
N ARG A 51 27.67 9.49 -5.30
CA ARG A 51 28.11 10.62 -4.43
C ARG A 51 27.99 11.96 -5.15
N LEU A 52 26.88 12.18 -5.84
CA LEU A 52 26.62 13.45 -6.51
C LEU A 52 26.50 14.56 -5.46
N THR A 53 27.44 15.50 -5.48
CA THR A 53 27.23 16.80 -4.83
C THR A 53 26.42 17.60 -5.82
N CYS A 54 25.22 17.99 -5.42
CA CYS A 54 24.34 18.74 -6.29
C CYS A 54 24.90 20.16 -6.50
N VAL A 55 25.11 20.51 -7.78
CA VAL A 55 25.51 21.84 -8.24
C VAL A 55 24.30 22.38 -9.01
N ASP A 56 23.74 23.50 -8.57
CA ASP A 56 22.49 24.09 -9.09
C ASP A 56 21.23 23.25 -8.85
N CYS A 57 21.02 22.81 -7.60
CA CYS A 57 19.82 22.06 -7.23
C CYS A 57 18.56 22.87 -7.51
N PRO A 58 17.49 22.23 -8.03
CA PRO A 58 16.19 22.87 -8.07
C PRO A 58 15.75 23.21 -6.64
N GLU A 59 15.16 24.39 -6.48
CA GLU A 59 14.47 24.75 -5.24
C GLU A 59 13.34 23.75 -4.98
N VAL A 60 13.29 23.24 -3.76
CA VAL A 60 12.22 22.37 -3.28
C VAL A 60 11.22 23.23 -2.52
N ILE A 61 10.01 23.38 -3.06
CA ILE A 61 8.93 24.14 -2.43
C ILE A 61 8.09 23.18 -1.59
N GLN A 62 7.90 23.53 -0.32
CA GLN A 62 7.01 22.86 0.65
C GLN A 62 6.01 23.88 1.21
N ASP A 63 5.11 24.34 0.35
CA ASP A 63 4.10 25.33 0.71
C ASP A 63 2.74 24.65 0.90
N PHE A 64 2.39 24.47 2.17
CA PHE A 64 1.08 23.97 2.62
C PHE A 64 0.15 25.09 3.10
N GLY A 65 0.57 26.35 2.99
CA GLY A 65 0.04 27.48 3.74
C GLY A 65 -1.48 27.67 3.72
N TYR A 66 -1.93 28.52 4.64
CA TYR A 66 -3.30 29.04 4.60
C TYR A 66 -3.38 30.17 3.56
N SER A 67 -4.37 30.13 2.68
CA SER A 67 -4.71 31.22 1.77
C SER A 67 -6.17 31.61 1.88
N GLU A 68 -6.47 32.91 1.71
CA GLU A 68 -7.84 33.44 1.66
C GLU A 68 -8.51 33.18 0.28
N THR A 69 -8.33 31.98 -0.25
CA THR A 69 -8.91 31.50 -1.51
C THR A 69 -10.07 30.54 -1.25
N ASP A 70 -10.73 30.05 -2.30
CA ASP A 70 -11.89 29.14 -2.24
C ASP A 70 -11.84 28.09 -3.36
N HIS A 71 -10.65 27.50 -3.59
CA HIS A 71 -10.48 26.40 -4.55
C HIS A 71 -11.30 25.17 -4.16
N THR A 72 -11.52 24.95 -2.87
CA THR A 72 -12.26 23.80 -2.32
C THR A 72 -13.76 24.04 -2.13
N GLY A 73 -14.29 25.21 -2.48
CA GLY A 73 -15.72 25.54 -2.42
C GLY A 73 -16.32 25.63 -1.01
N GLY A 74 -15.47 25.77 0.01
CA GLY A 74 -15.85 25.87 1.43
C GLY A 74 -16.07 27.31 1.92
N GLY A 75 -15.83 28.30 1.06
CA GLY A 75 -15.72 29.71 1.42
C GLY A 75 -14.26 30.14 1.57
N SER A 76 -14.04 31.42 1.86
CA SER A 76 -12.69 31.98 1.98
C SER A 76 -11.91 31.32 3.13
N GLY A 77 -10.74 30.78 2.79
CA GLY A 77 -9.82 30.17 3.74
C GLY A 77 -9.62 28.69 3.49
N GLU A 78 -8.46 28.31 2.97
CA GLU A 78 -8.08 26.91 2.75
C GLU A 78 -6.61 26.65 3.00
N ILE A 79 -6.29 25.39 3.34
CA ILE A 79 -4.94 24.89 3.52
C ILE A 79 -4.53 24.24 2.21
N GLY A 80 -3.39 24.64 1.65
CA GLY A 80 -2.90 24.07 0.41
C GLY A 80 -1.73 24.84 -0.16
N GLY A 81 -1.36 24.54 -1.39
CA GLY A 81 -0.25 25.20 -2.06
C GLY A 81 0.56 24.22 -2.88
N ARG A 82 1.82 24.57 -3.14
CA ARG A 82 2.73 23.76 -3.94
C ARG A 82 3.65 22.96 -3.03
N VAL A 83 3.56 21.64 -3.13
CA VAL A 83 4.48 20.70 -2.49
C VAL A 83 5.24 19.92 -3.56
N GLN A 84 6.51 19.63 -3.28
CA GLN A 84 7.39 18.90 -4.19
C GLN A 84 8.02 17.71 -3.50
N ASN A 85 8.31 16.65 -4.27
CA ASN A 85 9.03 15.51 -3.75
C ASN A 85 10.40 15.95 -3.22
N SER A 86 10.76 15.45 -2.05
CA SER A 86 11.99 15.77 -1.35
C SER A 86 12.51 14.55 -0.60
N ALA A 87 13.82 14.50 -0.36
CA ALA A 87 14.42 13.56 0.58
C ALA A 87 14.12 13.96 2.04
N GLU A 88 13.85 15.23 2.29
CA GLU A 88 13.44 15.74 3.59
C GLU A 88 11.92 15.73 3.70
N PRO A 89 11.35 15.10 4.75
CA PRO A 89 9.90 15.08 4.93
C PRO A 89 9.36 16.47 5.28
N ALA A 90 8.20 16.81 4.73
CA ALA A 90 7.45 18.00 5.08
C ALA A 90 5.97 17.65 5.23
N TYR A 91 5.31 18.26 6.20
CA TYR A 91 3.90 18.02 6.48
C TYR A 91 3.24 19.22 7.13
N TYR A 92 1.92 19.30 6.98
CA TYR A 92 1.05 20.19 7.73
C TYR A 92 -0.01 19.35 8.41
N ALA A 93 -0.04 19.35 9.75
CA ALA A 93 -0.92 18.48 10.52
C ALA A 93 -1.26 19.07 11.88
N LEU A 94 -2.40 18.64 12.42
CA LEU A 94 -2.84 18.95 13.77
C LEU A 94 -2.63 17.72 14.68
N PRO A 95 -1.94 17.86 15.83
CA PRO A 95 -1.86 16.77 16.80
C PRO A 95 -3.24 16.39 17.31
N ILE A 96 -3.57 15.10 17.22
CA ILE A 96 -4.85 14.54 17.69
C ILE A 96 -4.87 14.26 19.22
N GLY A 97 -3.79 14.60 19.92
CA GLY A 97 -3.69 14.54 21.38
C GLY A 97 -3.48 13.16 22.00
N LYS A 98 -3.53 12.08 21.22
CA LYS A 98 -3.21 10.71 21.66
C LYS A 98 -2.63 9.87 20.53
N PRO A 99 -1.79 8.87 20.83
CA PRO A 99 -1.43 7.84 19.86
C PRO A 99 -2.66 7.03 19.40
N LEU A 100 -2.64 6.55 18.16
CA LEU A 100 -3.63 5.62 17.61
C LEU A 100 -2.97 4.27 17.33
N SER A 101 -3.79 3.22 17.34
CA SER A 101 -3.42 1.86 16.95
C SER A 101 -4.47 1.26 16.02
N PHE A 102 -4.20 0.09 15.44
CA PHE A 102 -5.20 -0.68 14.68
C PHE A 102 -6.36 -1.23 15.53
N LYS A 103 -6.44 -0.89 16.82
CA LYS A 103 -7.61 -1.18 17.66
C LYS A 103 -8.52 0.02 17.83
N ASP A 104 -8.08 1.20 17.40
CA ASP A 104 -8.84 2.43 17.50
C ASP A 104 -9.62 2.65 16.20
N SER A 105 -10.88 3.02 16.30
CA SER A 105 -11.63 3.59 15.17
C SER A 105 -11.24 5.06 15.00
N PHE A 106 -11.06 5.49 13.76
CA PHE A 106 -10.79 6.89 13.43
C PHE A 106 -11.26 7.23 12.02
N SER A 107 -11.53 8.51 11.78
CA SER A 107 -12.03 9.00 10.50
C SER A 107 -11.58 10.42 10.24
N ALA A 108 -11.45 10.75 8.95
CA ALA A 108 -11.26 12.10 8.46
C ALA A 108 -12.09 12.31 7.20
N SER A 109 -12.48 13.54 6.91
CA SER A 109 -13.20 13.89 5.69
C SER A 109 -12.96 15.34 5.34
N GLY A 110 -13.11 15.70 4.08
CA GLY A 110 -12.98 17.08 3.65
C GLY A 110 -13.25 17.26 2.17
N ASN A 111 -12.91 18.44 1.69
CA ASN A 111 -12.88 18.78 0.28
C ASN A 111 -11.43 18.79 -0.19
N LEU A 112 -11.23 18.37 -1.43
CA LEU A 112 -9.93 18.35 -2.09
C LEU A 112 -10.10 18.90 -3.51
N ALA A 113 -9.19 19.77 -3.92
CA ALA A 113 -9.05 20.19 -5.30
C ALA A 113 -7.59 20.04 -5.71
N VAL A 114 -7.34 19.38 -6.84
CA VAL A 114 -5.99 19.23 -7.41
C VAL A 114 -5.92 20.15 -8.62
N ASN A 115 -5.15 21.24 -8.51
CA ASN A 115 -5.01 22.22 -9.59
C ASN A 115 -3.88 21.88 -10.57
N HIS A 116 -2.92 21.07 -10.13
CA HIS A 116 -1.75 20.68 -10.92
C HIS A 116 -1.12 19.43 -10.30
N ILE A 117 -0.70 18.48 -11.14
CA ILE A 117 0.15 17.37 -10.74
C ILE A 117 1.39 17.34 -11.64
N GLY A 118 2.57 17.35 -11.03
CA GLY A 118 3.83 17.24 -11.76
C GLY A 118 4.25 15.78 -11.92
N LEU A 119 5.15 15.51 -12.87
CA LEU A 119 5.70 14.18 -13.10
C LEU A 119 6.24 13.57 -11.79
N ARG A 120 5.80 12.35 -11.48
CA ARG A 120 6.06 11.59 -10.23
C ARG A 120 5.58 12.29 -8.96
N GLY A 121 4.69 13.27 -9.06
CA GLY A 121 4.12 13.95 -7.91
C GLY A 121 3.42 12.98 -6.98
N VAL A 122 3.67 13.11 -5.68
CA VAL A 122 3.02 12.27 -4.67
C VAL A 122 2.61 13.08 -3.46
N ALA A 123 1.41 12.83 -2.94
CA ALA A 123 0.94 13.42 -1.70
C ALA A 123 0.19 12.37 -0.87
N TYR A 124 0.31 12.45 0.45
CA TYR A 124 -0.46 11.63 1.38
C TYR A 124 -1.43 12.50 2.17
N ILE A 125 -2.66 12.01 2.33
CA ILE A 125 -3.68 12.64 3.17
C ILE A 125 -4.20 11.57 4.13
N GLY A 126 -3.99 11.80 5.43
CA GLY A 126 -4.41 10.86 6.47
C GLY A 126 -3.69 11.05 7.79
N PHE A 127 -3.55 9.95 8.53
CA PHE A 127 -2.99 9.89 9.88
C PHE A 127 -1.56 9.36 9.81
N PHE A 128 -0.64 9.99 10.54
CA PHE A 128 0.76 9.59 10.59
C PHE A 128 1.41 9.96 11.93
N ASN A 129 2.53 9.32 12.23
CA ASN A 129 3.41 9.70 13.34
C ASN A 129 4.51 10.65 12.81
N PRO A 130 4.64 11.89 13.31
CA PRO A 130 5.59 12.89 12.78
C PRO A 130 7.07 12.63 13.08
N GLU A 131 7.42 11.67 13.96
CA GLU A 131 8.79 11.51 14.45
C GLU A 131 9.73 10.81 13.47
N TYR A 132 9.23 9.81 12.74
CA TYR A 132 10.05 8.96 11.86
C TYR A 132 9.38 8.78 10.51
N HIS A 133 10.06 9.19 9.44
CA HIS A 133 9.59 9.03 8.07
C HIS A 133 10.70 8.48 7.18
N THR A 134 10.31 7.60 6.26
CA THR A 134 11.15 7.10 5.17
C THR A 134 10.39 7.32 3.86
N TRP A 135 10.82 6.69 2.75
CA TRP A 135 10.10 6.73 1.47
C TRP A 135 8.62 6.28 1.58
N ARG A 136 8.31 5.39 2.54
CA ARG A 136 6.95 5.09 2.99
C ARG A 136 6.75 5.73 4.36
N VAL A 137 5.62 6.41 4.54
CA VAL A 137 5.31 7.12 5.78
C VAL A 137 5.15 6.10 6.90
N TRP A 138 6.03 6.15 7.91
CA TRP A 138 6.02 5.18 9.01
C TRP A 138 4.84 5.41 9.93
N SER A 139 4.31 4.34 10.54
CA SER A 139 3.19 4.41 11.50
C SER A 139 2.06 5.32 10.99
N SER A 140 1.54 4.98 9.80
CA SER A 140 0.60 5.78 9.05
C SER A 140 -0.56 4.96 8.50
N MET A 141 -1.65 5.68 8.23
CA MET A 141 -2.79 5.19 7.45
C MET A 141 -3.37 6.38 6.68
N ALA A 142 -3.29 6.32 5.36
CA ALA A 142 -3.63 7.43 4.49
C ALA A 142 -4.10 6.94 3.12
N PHE A 143 -4.73 7.83 2.36
CA PHE A 143 -4.73 7.67 0.91
C PHE A 143 -3.62 8.53 0.31
N ARG A 144 -3.03 8.02 -0.75
CA ARG A 144 -2.00 8.65 -1.56
C ARG A 144 -2.62 9.12 -2.86
N ILE A 145 -2.25 10.31 -3.28
CA ILE A 145 -2.43 10.80 -4.65
C ILE A 145 -1.10 10.55 -5.34
N TRP A 146 -1.06 9.61 -6.26
CA TRP A 146 0.13 9.23 -7.03
C TRP A 146 -0.05 9.69 -8.47
N GLU A 147 0.94 10.38 -9.02
CA GLU A 147 0.90 10.76 -10.42
C GLU A 147 1.11 9.55 -11.34
N GLU A 148 0.17 9.35 -12.25
CA GLU A 148 0.25 8.39 -13.35
C GLU A 148 -0.36 9.05 -14.59
N ASP A 149 0.39 9.13 -15.69
CA ASP A 149 -0.04 9.75 -16.96
C ASP A 149 -0.69 11.14 -16.81
N MET A 150 -0.07 12.00 -15.99
CA MET A 150 -0.53 13.37 -15.69
C MET A 150 -1.87 13.46 -14.96
N VAL A 151 -2.38 12.34 -14.42
CA VAL A 151 -3.53 12.30 -13.52
C VAL A 151 -3.12 11.80 -12.14
N GLY A 152 -3.89 12.14 -11.11
CA GLY A 152 -3.69 11.65 -9.76
C GLY A 152 -4.46 10.36 -9.53
N GLN A 153 -3.79 9.21 -9.52
CA GLN A 153 -4.39 7.97 -9.06
C GLN A 153 -4.49 7.96 -7.53
N ILE A 154 -5.68 7.67 -7.01
CA ILE A 154 -5.85 7.45 -5.57
C ILE A 154 -5.42 6.03 -5.23
N MET A 155 -4.58 5.90 -4.22
CA MET A 155 -4.17 4.63 -3.64
C MET A 155 -4.42 4.67 -2.14
N PHE A 156 -4.75 3.54 -1.53
CA PHE A 156 -4.70 3.41 -0.08
C PHE A 156 -3.33 2.88 0.33
N ASP A 157 -2.74 3.44 1.38
CA ASP A 157 -1.47 2.99 1.93
C ASP A 157 -1.50 2.99 3.47
N TRP A 158 -0.97 1.93 4.07
CA TRP A 158 -0.70 1.90 5.50
C TRP A 158 0.63 1.23 5.83
N MET A 159 1.19 1.66 6.95
CA MET A 159 2.39 1.09 7.52
C MET A 159 2.30 1.17 9.05
N ALA A 160 2.46 0.04 9.73
CA ALA A 160 2.47 0.04 11.19
C ALA A 160 3.85 0.42 11.74
N GLY A 161 3.89 0.64 13.06
CA GLY A 161 5.13 0.90 13.79
C GLY A 161 6.14 -0.25 13.76
N ASP A 162 5.71 -1.49 13.46
CA ASP A 162 6.54 -2.70 13.38
C ASP A 162 6.96 -3.07 11.94
N TRP A 163 6.86 -2.12 11.01
CA TRP A 163 7.27 -2.27 9.61
C TRP A 163 6.37 -3.16 8.74
N GLN A 164 5.24 -3.64 9.27
CA GLN A 164 4.22 -4.24 8.41
C GLN A 164 3.54 -3.16 7.58
N ALA A 165 3.38 -3.40 6.28
CA ALA A 165 2.78 -2.43 5.40
C ALA A 165 2.03 -3.12 4.26
N ARG A 166 0.94 -2.50 3.81
CA ARG A 166 0.23 -2.83 2.57
C ARG A 166 -0.31 -1.55 1.96
N GLY A 167 -0.64 -1.65 0.68
CA GLY A 167 -1.42 -0.65 -0.02
C GLY A 167 -2.35 -1.33 -0.99
N ALA A 168 -3.30 -0.56 -1.52
CA ALA A 168 -4.18 -0.97 -2.59
C ALA A 168 -4.27 0.18 -3.59
N GLU A 169 -3.95 -0.11 -4.84
CA GLU A 169 -4.26 0.79 -5.94
C GLU A 169 -5.77 0.80 -6.17
N THR A 170 -6.31 1.95 -6.56
CA THR A 170 -7.73 2.07 -6.90
C THR A 170 -7.88 2.49 -8.35
N ALA A 171 -9.06 2.23 -8.91
CA ALA A 171 -9.43 2.75 -10.24
C ALA A 171 -9.86 4.24 -10.20
N ILE A 172 -9.71 4.92 -9.05
CA ILE A 172 -10.11 6.32 -8.90
C ILE A 172 -8.97 7.18 -9.43
N LEU A 173 -9.25 7.90 -10.51
CA LEU A 173 -8.37 8.88 -11.11
C LEU A 173 -8.91 10.29 -10.85
N LEU A 174 -8.02 11.21 -10.52
CA LEU A 174 -8.29 12.63 -10.32
C LEU A 174 -7.58 13.43 -11.41
N ASP A 175 -8.36 14.07 -12.27
CA ASP A 175 -7.83 15.06 -13.19
C ASP A 175 -7.34 16.28 -12.40
N PRO A 176 -6.15 16.84 -12.70
CA PRO A 176 -5.66 18.05 -12.06
C PRO A 176 -6.37 19.31 -12.66
N ASP A 177 -7.70 19.31 -12.67
CA ASP A 177 -8.54 20.33 -13.32
C ASP A 177 -9.14 21.35 -12.34
N GLY A 178 -8.76 21.26 -11.05
CA GLY A 178 -9.25 22.13 -9.98
C GLY A 178 -10.70 21.86 -9.57
N LYS A 179 -11.35 20.79 -10.06
CA LYS A 179 -12.66 20.41 -9.55
C LYS A 179 -12.58 20.01 -8.08
N VAL A 180 -13.66 20.32 -7.37
CA VAL A 180 -13.82 19.97 -5.97
C VAL A 180 -14.30 18.53 -5.86
N HIS A 181 -13.58 17.74 -5.07
CA HIS A 181 -13.92 16.38 -4.70
C HIS A 181 -14.17 16.30 -3.19
N ASN A 182 -15.29 15.72 -2.80
CA ASN A 182 -15.51 15.34 -1.41
C ASN A 182 -14.84 14.00 -1.16
N TRP A 183 -14.12 13.89 -0.04
CA TRP A 183 -13.47 12.66 0.36
C TRP A 183 -13.81 12.33 1.80
N SER A 184 -13.80 11.03 2.10
CA SER A 184 -13.91 10.53 3.46
C SER A 184 -13.05 9.29 3.62
N PHE A 185 -12.43 9.20 4.78
CA PHE A 185 -11.60 8.10 5.23
C PHE A 185 -12.19 7.62 6.56
N LYS A 186 -12.50 6.33 6.68
CA LYS A 186 -13.02 5.74 7.91
C LYS A 186 -12.37 4.38 8.13
N TYR A 187 -11.70 4.23 9.27
CA TYR A 187 -11.15 2.96 9.72
C TYR A 187 -11.96 2.45 10.90
N GLU A 188 -12.47 1.23 10.77
CA GLU A 188 -13.23 0.53 11.80
C GLU A 188 -12.67 -0.89 11.94
N PRO A 189 -11.88 -1.16 13.00
CA PRO A 189 -11.14 -2.42 13.12
C PRO A 189 -12.03 -3.64 13.33
N ASP A 190 -13.23 -3.43 13.86
CA ASP A 190 -14.19 -4.50 14.17
C ASP A 190 -15.17 -4.77 13.02
N ILE A 191 -15.11 -4.01 11.92
CA ILE A 191 -15.96 -4.29 10.76
C ILE A 191 -15.46 -5.55 10.07
N GLN A 192 -16.33 -6.55 10.04
CA GLN A 192 -16.20 -7.69 9.15
C GLN A 192 -16.89 -7.33 7.84
N VAL A 193 -16.15 -7.39 6.73
CA VAL A 193 -16.74 -7.30 5.40
C VAL A 193 -17.73 -8.46 5.26
N ASP A 194 -18.95 -8.18 4.79
CA ASP A 194 -19.88 -9.23 4.39
C ASP A 194 -19.14 -10.13 3.39
N PRO A 195 -18.91 -11.43 3.68
CA PRO A 195 -18.18 -12.31 2.77
C PRO A 195 -18.87 -12.44 1.41
N VAL A 196 -20.14 -12.03 1.31
CA VAL A 196 -20.85 -11.88 0.05
C VAL A 196 -20.45 -10.54 -0.60
N TRP A 197 -19.47 -10.60 -1.50
CA TRP A 197 -19.19 -9.51 -2.44
C TRP A 197 -20.45 -9.22 -3.27
N LYS A 198 -21.10 -8.07 -3.05
CA LYS A 198 -22.36 -7.68 -3.69
C LYS A 198 -22.17 -6.72 -4.87
N ASP A 199 -21.00 -6.73 -5.50
CA ASP A 199 -20.83 -5.95 -6.72
C ASP A 199 -21.30 -6.75 -7.94
N LYS A 200 -22.57 -6.53 -8.31
CA LYS A 200 -23.18 -7.13 -9.51
C LYS A 200 -22.50 -6.70 -10.82
N LEU A 201 -21.67 -5.65 -10.80
CA LEU A 201 -20.89 -5.26 -11.99
C LEU A 201 -19.68 -6.18 -12.16
N LEU A 202 -19.03 -6.58 -11.06
CA LEU A 202 -17.91 -7.54 -11.08
C LEU A 202 -18.34 -8.93 -11.56
N GLU A 203 -19.57 -9.38 -11.25
CA GLU A 203 -20.14 -10.64 -11.78
C GLU A 203 -20.12 -10.71 -13.32
N LYS A 204 -20.13 -9.57 -14.03
CA LYS A 204 -20.06 -9.53 -15.50
C LYS A 204 -18.65 -9.71 -16.05
N HIS A 205 -17.63 -9.53 -15.22
CA HIS A 205 -16.23 -9.48 -15.62
C HIS A 205 -15.39 -10.60 -15.03
N ILE A 206 -15.87 -11.29 -13.99
CA ILE A 206 -15.26 -12.51 -13.47
C ILE A 206 -15.60 -13.68 -14.40
N THR A 207 -14.62 -14.15 -15.15
CA THR A 207 -14.68 -15.37 -15.97
C THR A 207 -14.00 -16.53 -15.22
N GLU A 208 -14.24 -17.77 -15.64
CA GLU A 208 -13.56 -18.95 -15.07
C GLU A 208 -12.01 -18.87 -15.17
N GLU A 209 -11.46 -18.03 -16.05
CA GLU A 209 -10.02 -17.78 -16.17
C GLU A 209 -9.45 -16.77 -15.17
N THR A 210 -10.30 -15.93 -14.55
CA THR A 210 -9.87 -14.82 -13.67
C THR A 210 -10.26 -15.04 -12.20
N GLY A 211 -10.73 -16.23 -11.85
CA GLY A 211 -11.04 -16.68 -10.49
C GLY A 211 -9.87 -17.39 -9.80
#